data_AF-A0A810B1U2-F1
#
_entry.id   AF-A0A810B1U2-F1
#
_cell.length_a   1.000
_cell.length_b   1.000
_cell.length_c   1.000
_cell.angle_alpha   90.00
_cell.angle_beta   90.00
_cell.angle_gamma   90.00
#
_symmetry.space_group_name_H-M   'P 1'
#
loop_
_entity.id
_entity.type
_entity.pdbx_description
1 polymer ?
#
loop_
_entity_poly.entity_id
_entity_poly.type
_entity_poly.pdbx_seq_one_letter_code
_entity_poly.pdbx_strand_id
1 'polypeptide(L)' 'MPKAAKTTKSITLESAKPAESKRRDQRKAVLVYMQTDLIEAAKETASANDEKLWQFVERTVAKALGWKKPRDSKRWIP' A
#
# COMPACT_ATOMS: atom_id res chain seq x y z
N MET A 1 -25.67 -46.76 15.51
CA MET A 1 -25.65 -45.29 15.39
C MET A 1 -24.32 -44.86 14.76
N PRO A 2 -24.22 -44.64 13.44
CA PRO A 2 -22.98 -44.19 12.82
C PRO A 2 -22.82 -42.67 12.90
N LYS A 3 -21.60 -42.22 13.27
CA LYS A 3 -21.19 -40.80 13.40
C LYS A 3 -21.11 -40.14 12.01
N ALA A 4 -21.66 -38.93 11.88
CA ALA A 4 -21.59 -38.14 10.66
C ALA A 4 -20.14 -37.68 10.37
N ALA A 5 -19.66 -37.97 9.16
CA ALA A 5 -18.38 -37.53 8.64
C ALA A 5 -18.42 -36.02 8.34
N LYS A 6 -17.37 -35.29 8.74
CA LYS A 6 -17.21 -33.87 8.40
C LYS A 6 -16.82 -33.74 6.92
N THR A 7 -17.71 -33.20 6.11
CA THR A 7 -17.45 -32.80 4.73
C THR A 7 -16.47 -31.63 4.70
N THR A 8 -15.21 -31.89 4.35
CA THR A 8 -14.23 -30.85 4.00
C THR A 8 -14.64 -30.25 2.66
N LYS A 9 -15.25 -29.06 2.69
CA LYS A 9 -15.47 -28.28 1.46
C LYS A 9 -14.12 -27.74 1.01
N SER A 10 -13.63 -28.26 -0.11
CA SER A 10 -12.50 -27.71 -0.85
C SER A 10 -12.81 -26.26 -1.21
N ILE A 11 -12.11 -25.31 -0.58
CA ILE A 11 -12.19 -23.89 -0.93
C ILE A 11 -11.43 -23.73 -2.25
N THR A 12 -12.17 -23.66 -3.36
CA THR A 12 -11.64 -23.18 -4.62
C THR A 12 -11.32 -21.70 -4.43
N LEU A 13 -10.03 -21.35 -4.33
CA LEU A 13 -9.56 -19.96 -4.32
C LEU A 13 -9.70 -19.38 -5.72
N GLU A 14 -10.93 -18.97 -6.10
CA GLU A 14 -11.08 -18.05 -7.23
C GLU A 14 -10.31 -16.78 -6.88
N SER A 15 -9.29 -16.46 -7.69
CA SER A 15 -8.54 -15.20 -7.54
C SER A 15 -9.52 -14.04 -7.61
N ALA A 16 -9.68 -13.33 -6.49
CA ALA A 16 -10.56 -12.17 -6.42
C ALA A 16 -10.16 -11.18 -7.51
N LYS A 17 -11.09 -10.88 -8.44
CA LYS A 17 -10.89 -9.78 -9.40
C LYS A 17 -10.60 -8.51 -8.60
N PRO A 18 -9.48 -7.81 -8.86
CA PRO A 18 -9.15 -6.62 -8.10
C PRO A 18 -10.24 -5.57 -8.33
N ALA A 19 -10.98 -5.23 -7.28
CA ALA A 19 -11.97 -4.17 -7.34
C ALA A 19 -11.25 -2.86 -7.65
N GLU A 20 -11.69 -2.15 -8.70
CA GLU A 20 -11.16 -0.83 -9.00
C GLU A 20 -11.48 0.11 -7.83
N SER A 21 -10.42 0.53 -7.14
CA SER A 21 -10.46 1.53 -6.09
C SER A 21 -11.05 2.84 -6.65
N LYS A 22 -12.30 3.16 -6.30
CA LYS A 22 -12.99 4.42 -6.61
C LYS A 22 -12.44 5.63 -5.83
N ARG A 23 -11.17 5.62 -5.42
CA ARG A 23 -10.62 6.74 -4.65
C ARG A 23 -10.46 7.97 -5.56
N ARG A 24 -10.94 9.12 -5.07
CA ARG A 24 -10.86 10.42 -5.77
C ARG A 24 -9.43 10.84 -6.10
N ASP A 25 -8.43 10.32 -5.39
CA ASP A 25 -7.02 10.57 -5.62
C ASP A 25 -6.33 9.50 -6.49
N GLN A 26 -7.09 8.53 -7.04
CA GLN A 26 -6.61 7.40 -7.85
C GLN A 26 -5.47 6.57 -7.20
N ARG A 27 -5.28 6.69 -5.88
CA ARG A 27 -4.26 5.94 -5.18
C ARG A 27 -4.68 4.49 -5.03
N LYS A 28 -3.79 3.58 -5.45
CA LYS A 28 -3.90 2.15 -5.17
C LYS A 28 -3.09 1.87 -3.90
N ALA A 29 -3.67 1.10 -2.98
CA ALA A 29 -2.92 0.63 -1.82
C ALA A 29 -1.87 -0.38 -2.30
N VAL A 30 -0.61 -0.19 -1.86
CA VAL A 30 0.48 -1.12 -2.14
C VAL A 30 0.98 -1.62 -0.79
N LEU A 31 1.05 -2.94 -0.65
CA LEU A 31 1.69 -3.58 0.49
C LEU A 31 3.14 -3.87 0.11
N VAL A 32 4.10 -3.41 0.92
CA VAL A 32 5.52 -3.66 0.72
C VAL A 32 6.09 -4.25 2.00
N TYR A 33 6.82 -5.36 1.88
CA TYR A 33 7.58 -5.94 2.97
C TYR A 33 8.98 -5.38 2.97
N MET A 34 9.45 -4.91 4.13
CA MET A 34 10.79 -4.36 4.34
C MET A 34 11.33 -4.85 5.68
N GLN A 35 12.64 -4.67 5.89
CA GLN A 35 13.25 -4.91 7.21
C GLN A 35 12.66 -3.94 8.25
N THR A 36 12.59 -4.39 9.51
CA THR A 36 11.92 -3.67 10.60
C THR A 36 12.61 -2.35 10.96
N ASP A 37 13.94 -2.34 10.96
CA ASP A 37 14.79 -1.17 11.16
C ASP A 37 14.52 -0.08 10.10
N LEU A 38 14.37 -0.46 8.83
CA LEU A 38 14.03 0.49 7.76
C LEU A 38 12.62 1.06 7.93
N ILE A 39 11.67 0.26 8.42
CA ILE A 39 10.30 0.72 8.70
C ILE A 39 10.32 1.75 9.84
N GLU A 40 11.08 1.51 10.90
CA GLU A 40 11.22 2.42 12.04
C GLU A 40 11.89 3.73 11.61
N ALA A 41 13.03 3.66 10.92
CA ALA A 41 13.72 4.85 10.40
C ALA A 41 12.81 5.70 9.49
N ALA A 42 12.01 5.06 8.64
CA ALA A 42 11.06 5.76 7.77
C ALA A 42 9.93 6.43 8.57
N LYS A 43 9.44 5.80 9.66
CA LYS A 43 8.43 6.39 10.55
C LYS A 43 8.96 7.60 11.30
N GLU A 44 10.16 7.50 11.86
CA GLU A 44 10.81 8.61 12.57
C GLU A 44 11.01 9.81 11.64
N THR A 45 11.54 9.55 10.44
CA THR A 45 11.77 10.59 9.44
C THR A 45 10.45 11.23 8.98
N ALA A 46 9.39 10.42 8.78
CA ALA A 46 8.08 10.95 8.43
C ALA A 46 7.51 11.84 9.55
N SER A 47 7.64 11.41 10.81
CA SER A 47 7.21 12.19 11.97
C SER A 47 7.97 13.50 12.12
N ALA A 48 9.28 13.51 11.85
CA ALA A 48 10.11 14.72 11.91
C ALA A 48 9.73 15.76 10.82
N ASN A 49 9.00 15.35 9.78
CA ASN A 49 8.53 16.22 8.70
C ASN A 49 7.03 16.54 8.80
N ASP A 50 6.35 16.16 9.88
CA ASP A 50 4.87 16.25 10.01
C ASP A 50 4.11 15.57 8.86
N GLU A 51 4.68 14.51 8.29
CA GLU A 51 4.12 13.75 7.17
C GLU A 51 3.64 12.37 7.61
N LYS A 52 2.58 11.86 6.97
CA LYS A 52 2.21 10.44 7.11
C LYS A 52 3.27 9.57 6.42
N LEU A 53 3.58 8.40 6.97
CA LEU A 53 4.58 7.48 6.39
C LEU A 53 4.42 7.24 4.88
N TRP A 54 3.19 7.03 4.43
CA TRP A 54 2.91 6.81 3.00
C TRP A 54 3.18 8.06 2.14
N GLN A 55 3.01 9.27 2.68
CA GLN A 55 3.33 10.53 1.97
C GLN A 55 4.84 10.68 1.85
N PHE A 56 5.56 10.35 2.92
CA PHE A 56 7.02 10.35 2.94
C PHE A 56 7.56 9.36 1.89
N VAL A 57 7.07 8.12 1.86
CA VAL A 57 7.47 7.11 0.88
C VAL A 57 7.14 7.57 -0.55
N GLU A 58 5.93 8.08 -0.79
CA GLU A 58 5.52 8.59 -2.12
C GLU A 58 6.46 9.74 -2.58
N ARG A 59 6.78 10.68 -1.70
CA ARG A 59 7.70 11.79 -1.95
C ARG A 59 9.12 11.30 -2.24
N THR A 60 9.63 10.35 -1.45
CA THR A 60 11.00 9.82 -1.58
C THR A 60 11.16 9.05 -2.88
N VAL A 61 10.18 8.20 -3.25
CA VAL A 61 10.17 7.48 -4.53
C VAL A 61 10.08 8.46 -5.69
N ALA A 62 9.18 9.46 -5.62
CA ALA A 62 9.06 10.45 -6.68
C ALA A 62 10.37 11.25 -6.88
N LYS A 63 11.03 11.67 -5.79
CA LYS A 63 12.34 12.34 -5.86
C LYS A 63 13.40 11.44 -6.49
N ALA A 64 13.47 10.16 -6.09
CA ALA A 64 14.42 9.19 -6.65
C ALA A 64 14.22 8.98 -8.15
N LEU A 65 12.98 9.08 -8.63
CA LEU A 65 12.62 8.99 -10.05
C LEU A 65 12.74 10.33 -10.80
N GLY A 66 13.14 11.42 -10.14
CA GLY A 66 13.24 12.75 -10.75
C GLY A 66 11.89 13.42 -11.05
N TRP A 67 10.80 12.90 -10.49
CA TRP A 67 9.44 13.38 -10.75
C TRP A 67 9.21 14.75 -10.13
N LYS A 68 8.39 15.56 -10.80
CA LYS A 68 8.03 16.90 -10.33
C LYS A 68 6.63 16.89 -9.72
N LYS A 69 6.44 17.70 -8.69
CA LYS A 69 5.13 17.98 -8.12
C LYS A 69 4.70 19.38 -8.57
N PRO A 70 3.79 19.51 -9.55
CA PRO A 70 3.28 20.82 -9.95
C PRO A 70 2.65 21.55 -8.77
N ARG A 71 2.74 22.88 -8.78
CA ARG A 71 2.04 23.74 -7.81
C ARG A 71 0.55 23.39 -7.86
N ASP A 72 -0.05 23.15 -6.69
CA ASP A 72 -1.45 22.75 -6.52
C ASP A 72 -1.82 21.32 -6.95
N SER A 73 -0.85 20.51 -7.40
CA SER A 73 -1.08 19.10 -7.68
C SER A 73 -0.91 18.24 -6.44
N LYS A 74 -1.86 17.33 -6.22
CA LYS A 74 -1.73 16.23 -5.23
C LYS A 74 -0.87 15.08 -5.74
N ARG A 75 -0.54 15.06 -7.04
CA ARG A 75 0.12 13.96 -7.74
C ARG A 75 1.51 14.37 -8.24
N TRP A 76 2.47 13.44 -8.13
CA TRP A 76 3.77 13.52 -8.77
C TRP A 76 3.68 13.10 -10.24
N ILE A 77 4.34 13.85 -11.11
CA ILE A 77 4.36 13.62 -12.55
C ILE A 77 5.78 13.24 -12.96
N PRO A 78 5.96 12.20 -13.80
CA PRO A 78 7.23 11.89 -14.43
C PRO A 78 7.94 13.09 -15.05
#